data_AF-A0A392PXI9-F1
#
_entry.id   AF-A0A392PXI9-F1
#
_cell.length_a   1.000
_cell.length_b   1.000
_cell.length_c   1.000
_cell.angle_alpha   90.00
_cell.angle_beta   90.00
_cell.angle_gamma   90.00
#
_symmetry.space_group_name_H-M   'P 1'
#
loop_
_entity.id
_entity.type
_entity.pdbx_description
1 polymer ?
#
loop_
_entity_poly.entity_id
_entity_poly.type
_entity_poly.pdbx_seq_one_letter_code
_entity_poly.pdbx_strand_id
1 'polypeptide(L)'
;KLLEVNLPNDLEHAPAYRDLWVFEGFLSIWELSYATRTLEIWVMKDYTLCSSWTKTLVLLMNDGVPYFSPIYFTKSSDIIGTSYGGYGLVKYNDKGQVLEYGSFYKNLHRSKVAVYTESLLSLPGDREQV
;
A
#
# COMPACT_ATOMS: atom_id res chain seq x y z
N LYS A 1 -7.54 31.85 4.78
CA LYS A 1 -6.88 31.90 3.45
C LYS A 1 -6.20 30.55 3.25
N LEU A 2 -6.56 29.78 2.22
CA LEU A 2 -5.90 28.52 1.91
C LEU A 2 -4.55 28.83 1.25
N LEU A 3 -3.52 28.05 1.60
CA LEU A 3 -2.21 28.11 0.96
C LEU A 3 -2.16 27.02 -0.10
N GLU A 4 -1.86 27.41 -1.34
CA GLU A 4 -1.65 26.48 -2.44
C GLU A 4 -0.18 26.02 -2.43
N VAL A 5 0.02 24.71 -2.44
CA VAL A 5 1.35 24.09 -2.39
C VAL A 5 1.56 23.33 -3.69
N ASN A 6 2.55 23.76 -4.48
CA ASN A 6 2.88 23.07 -5.73
C ASN A 6 3.63 21.76 -5.44
N LEU A 7 3.54 20.80 -6.36
CA LEU A 7 4.28 19.54 -6.32
C LEU A 7 5.79 19.77 -6.60
N PRO A 8 6.68 18.81 -6.25
CA PRO A 8 8.09 18.87 -6.62
C PRO A 8 8.26 18.97 -8.15
N ASN A 9 9.14 19.87 -8.61
CA ASN A 9 9.37 20.07 -10.05
C ASN A 9 9.91 18.82 -10.76
N ASP A 10 10.71 18.02 -10.05
CA ASP A 10 11.37 16.81 -10.55
C ASP A 10 10.48 15.55 -10.43
N LEU A 11 9.24 15.71 -9.98
CA LEU A 11 8.26 14.63 -9.92
C LEU A 11 7.87 14.28 -11.38
N GLU A 12 8.26 13.10 -11.86
CA GLU A 12 8.03 12.69 -13.24
C GLU A 12 6.51 12.72 -13.58
N HIS A 13 6.13 13.04 -14.81
CA HIS A 13 4.70 13.09 -15.19
C HIS A 13 4.12 11.72 -15.61
N ALA A 14 4.89 10.64 -15.42
CA ALA A 14 4.54 9.27 -15.79
C ALA A 14 3.47 8.67 -14.85
N PRO A 15 2.81 7.54 -15.21
CA PRO A 15 1.83 6.90 -14.35
C PRO A 15 2.53 6.27 -13.13
N ALA A 16 2.73 7.09 -12.10
CA ALA A 16 3.22 6.71 -10.80
C ALA A 16 2.06 6.76 -9.79
N TYR A 17 2.03 5.81 -8.86
CA TYR A 17 1.11 5.87 -7.74
C TYR A 17 1.72 6.77 -6.67
N ARG A 18 0.99 7.78 -6.19
CA ARG A 18 1.47 8.75 -5.22
C ARG A 18 0.42 9.04 -4.18
N ASP A 19 0.87 9.39 -2.98
CA ASP A 19 -0.01 9.90 -1.94
C ASP A 19 0.73 10.87 -1.01
N LEU A 20 -0.04 11.64 -0.27
CA LEU A 20 0.43 12.53 0.78
C LEU A 20 0.59 11.77 2.09
N TRP A 21 1.62 12.11 2.84
CA TRP A 21 1.82 11.60 4.19
C TRP A 21 2.67 12.54 5.03
N VAL A 22 2.81 12.24 6.32
CA VAL A 22 3.70 12.98 7.21
C VAL A 22 4.93 12.11 7.47
N PHE A 23 6.10 12.58 7.04
CA PHE A 23 7.38 11.91 7.24
C PHE A 23 8.26 12.77 8.12
N GLU A 24 8.75 12.22 9.24
CA GLU A 24 9.57 12.94 10.23
C GLU A 24 8.96 14.26 10.73
N GLY A 25 7.63 14.38 10.73
CA GLY A 25 6.91 15.59 11.16
C GLY A 25 6.75 16.67 10.09
N PHE A 26 7.19 16.40 8.86
CA PHE A 26 7.05 17.29 7.72
C PHE A 26 5.98 16.78 6.75
N LEU A 27 5.34 17.70 6.03
CA LEU A 27 4.50 17.34 4.89
C LEU A 27 5.36 16.69 3.82
N SER A 28 4.90 15.54 3.36
CA SER A 28 5.67 14.72 2.44
C SER A 28 4.76 14.11 1.38
N ILE A 29 5.38 13.80 0.24
CA ILE A 29 4.78 13.03 -0.84
C ILE A 29 5.64 11.80 -1.00
N TRP A 30 5.02 10.65 -1.18
CA TRP A 30 5.73 9.49 -1.68
C TRP A 30 5.26 9.16 -3.08
N GLU A 31 6.18 8.69 -3.91
CA GLU A 31 5.94 8.31 -5.30
C GLU A 31 6.48 6.92 -5.55
N LEU A 32 5.63 6.07 -6.12
CA LEU A 32 5.99 4.75 -6.59
C LEU A 32 6.09 4.73 -8.11
N SER A 33 7.31 4.51 -8.60
CA SER A 33 7.54 4.24 -10.02
C SER A 33 7.51 2.75 -10.31
N TYR A 34 6.56 2.35 -11.16
CA TYR A 34 6.44 0.97 -11.63
C TYR A 34 7.60 0.57 -12.56
N ALA A 35 8.13 1.52 -13.34
CA ALA A 35 9.19 1.26 -14.31
C ALA A 35 10.54 1.02 -13.64
N THR A 36 10.89 1.84 -12.65
CA THR A 36 12.16 1.74 -11.92
C THR A 36 12.04 0.91 -10.64
N ARG A 37 10.81 0.57 -10.23
CA ARG A 37 10.49 -0.16 -8.99
C ARG A 37 11.06 0.52 -7.75
N THR A 38 10.99 1.84 -7.75
CA THR A 38 11.46 2.69 -6.66
C THR A 38 10.29 3.35 -5.94
N LEU A 39 10.36 3.39 -4.62
CA LEU A 39 9.58 4.33 -3.81
C LEU A 39 10.47 5.52 -3.48
N GLU A 40 10.09 6.70 -3.91
CA GLU A 40 10.76 7.94 -3.54
C GLU A 40 9.92 8.72 -2.54
N ILE A 41 10.57 9.33 -1.54
CA ILE A 41 9.91 10.20 -0.56
C ILE A 41 10.48 11.60 -0.67
N TRP A 42 9.58 12.55 -0.89
CA TRP A 42 9.84 13.98 -1.00
C TRP A 42 9.31 14.67 0.24
N VAL A 43 10.13 15.52 0.84
CA VAL A 43 9.79 16.28 2.06
C VAL A 43 9.80 17.77 1.74
N MET A 44 8.78 18.49 2.19
CA MET A 44 8.73 19.94 2.13
C MET A 44 9.15 20.53 3.48
N LYS A 45 10.25 21.30 3.50
CA LYS A 45 10.76 21.94 4.73
C LYS A 45 10.33 23.40 4.87
N ASP A 46 10.03 24.06 3.75
CA ASP A 46 9.53 25.44 3.74
C ASP A 46 8.26 25.52 2.90
N TYR A 47 7.13 25.72 3.56
CA TYR A 47 5.80 25.73 2.95
C TYR A 47 5.51 26.97 2.10
N THR A 48 6.35 28.01 2.18
CA THR A 48 6.18 29.25 1.42
C THR A 48 6.87 29.19 0.06
N LEU A 49 7.78 28.23 -0.13
CA LEU A 49 8.59 28.10 -1.33
C LEU A 49 8.41 26.74 -1.98
N CYS A 50 7.92 26.73 -3.22
CA CYS A 50 7.64 25.49 -3.95
C CYS A 50 8.92 24.71 -4.32
N SER A 51 10.08 25.37 -4.43
CA SER A 51 11.36 24.70 -4.66
C SER A 51 11.97 24.08 -3.38
N SER A 52 11.24 24.04 -2.26
CA SER A 52 11.75 23.48 -1.01
C SER A 52 11.59 21.96 -0.90
N TRP A 53 10.90 21.33 -1.84
CA TRP A 53 10.80 19.88 -1.91
C TRP A 53 12.17 19.25 -2.09
N THR A 54 12.53 18.35 -1.18
CA THR A 54 13.79 17.61 -1.22
C THR A 54 13.50 16.12 -1.27
N LYS A 55 14.10 15.40 -2.23
CA LYS A 55 14.09 13.94 -2.26
C LYS A 55 14.96 13.42 -1.11
N THR A 56 14.36 12.66 -0.21
CA THR A 56 15.01 12.23 1.05
C THR A 56 15.34 10.75 1.08
N LEU A 57 14.47 9.92 0.51
CA LEU A 57 14.63 8.47 0.54
C LEU A 57 14.25 7.88 -0.81
N VAL A 58 15.03 6.88 -1.23
CA VAL A 58 14.74 6.05 -2.40
C VAL A 58 14.84 4.59 -1.96
N LEU A 59 13.73 3.88 -1.97
CA LEU A 59 13.66 2.45 -1.66
C LEU A 59 13.58 1.67 -2.97
N LEU A 60 14.51 0.74 -3.19
CA LEU A 60 14.40 -0.22 -4.29
C LEU A 60 13.56 -1.43 -3.87
N MET A 61 12.55 -1.76 -4.66
CA MET A 61 11.74 -2.95 -4.45
C MET A 61 12.32 -4.11 -5.24
N ASN A 62 12.85 -5.11 -4.53
CA ASN A 62 13.34 -6.35 -5.15
C ASN A 62 12.19 -7.25 -5.62
N ASP A 63 12.50 -8.18 -6.54
CA ASP A 63 11.58 -9.13 -7.22
C ASP A 63 10.58 -9.85 -6.31
N GLY A 64 10.87 -10.00 -5.02
CA GLY A 64 10.02 -10.68 -4.04
C GLY A 64 9.05 -9.79 -3.25
N VAL A 65 9.12 -8.46 -3.35
CA VAL A 65 8.28 -7.56 -2.54
C VAL A 65 7.19 -6.92 -3.40
N PRO A 66 5.90 -7.10 -3.05
CA PRO A 66 4.82 -6.46 -3.79
C PRO A 66 4.89 -4.95 -3.57
N TYR A 67 4.47 -4.17 -4.56
CA TYR A 67 4.41 -2.69 -4.52
C TYR A 67 4.02 -2.15 -3.15
N PHE A 68 4.76 -1.16 -2.67
CA PHE A 68 4.67 -0.74 -1.28
C PHE A 68 4.00 0.64 -1.17
N SER A 69 3.12 0.79 -0.18
CA SER A 69 2.53 2.07 0.22
C SER A 69 2.87 2.34 1.68
N PRO A 70 3.68 3.35 2.00
CA PRO A 70 4.04 3.63 3.37
C PRO A 70 2.82 4.11 4.18
N ILE A 71 2.73 3.67 5.43
CA ILE A 71 1.66 4.05 6.36
C ILE A 71 2.18 4.74 7.62
N TYR A 72 3.40 4.40 8.05
CA TYR A 72 3.93 4.88 9.32
C TYR A 72 5.46 4.90 9.35
N PHE A 73 6.00 5.97 9.92
CA PHE A 73 7.41 6.11 10.24
C PHE A 73 7.63 5.93 11.74
N THR A 74 8.47 4.97 12.10
CA THR A 74 8.72 4.59 13.49
C THR A 74 9.82 5.46 14.12
N LYS A 75 9.89 5.47 15.46
CA LYS A 75 10.98 6.15 16.19
C LYS A 75 12.36 5.52 15.97
N SER A 76 12.43 4.28 15.51
CA SER A 76 13.66 3.58 15.13
C SER A 76 14.07 3.84 13.68
N SER A 77 13.45 4.83 13.02
CA SER A 77 13.66 5.17 11.61
C SER A 77 13.28 4.06 10.62
N ASP A 78 12.50 3.07 11.07
CA ASP A 78 11.91 2.09 10.19
C ASP A 78 10.62 2.61 9.56
N ILE A 79 10.32 2.18 8.34
CA ILE A 79 9.10 2.50 7.61
C ILE A 79 8.24 1.26 7.55
N ILE A 80 7.00 1.40 8.02
CA ILE A 80 5.97 0.37 7.89
C ILE A 80 5.04 0.80 6.76
N GLY A 81 4.61 -0.16 5.94
CA GLY A 81 3.66 0.06 4.88
C GLY A 81 2.94 -1.21 4.48
N THR A 82 1.97 -1.04 3.58
CA THR A 82 1.22 -2.16 3.01
C THR A 82 1.84 -2.61 1.70
N SER A 83 1.87 -3.91 1.46
CA SER A 83 2.20 -4.45 0.15
C SER A 83 1.03 -4.30 -0.83
N TYR A 84 1.29 -4.52 -2.12
CA TYR A 84 0.34 -4.34 -3.21
C TYR A 84 -1.00 -5.04 -2.92
N GLY A 85 -2.08 -4.32 -3.19
CA GLY A 85 -3.45 -4.80 -2.94
C GLY A 85 -3.84 -4.87 -1.45
N GLY A 86 -3.00 -4.34 -0.55
CA GLY A 86 -3.29 -4.31 0.89
C GLY A 86 -3.18 -5.67 1.57
N TYR A 87 -2.53 -6.64 0.93
CA TYR A 87 -2.53 -8.04 1.38
C TYR A 87 -1.41 -8.42 2.35
N GLY A 88 -0.59 -7.47 2.75
CA GLY A 88 0.48 -7.70 3.71
C GLY A 88 1.01 -6.40 4.28
N LEU A 89 1.73 -6.52 5.39
CA LEU A 89 2.53 -5.46 5.98
C LEU A 89 4.00 -5.75 5.76
N VAL A 90 4.73 -4.71 5.38
CA VAL A 90 6.17 -4.76 5.18
C VAL A 90 6.81 -3.72 6.07
N LYS A 91 7.93 -4.09 6.69
CA LYS A 91 8.78 -3.19 7.46
C LYS A 91 10.13 -3.05 6.76
N TYR A 92 10.49 -1.82 6.45
CA TYR A 92 11.80 -1.43 5.91
C TYR A 92 12.61 -0.70 6.97
N ASN A 93 13.93 -0.86 6.96
CA ASN A 93 14.82 0.04 7.69
C ASN A 93 15.12 1.32 6.89
N ASP A 94 15.85 2.24 7.51
CA ASP A 94 16.35 3.50 6.93
C ASP A 94 17.22 3.32 5.68
N LYS A 95 17.79 2.13 5.48
CA LYS A 95 18.60 1.75 4.30
C LYS A 95 17.77 1.10 3.19
N GLY A 96 16.46 0.97 3.38
CA GLY A 96 15.55 0.34 2.44
C GLY A 96 15.67 -1.17 2.32
N GLN A 97 16.20 -1.82 3.35
CA GLN A 97 16.20 -3.27 3.47
C GLN A 97 14.92 -3.73 4.19
N VAL A 98 14.32 -4.81 3.69
CA VAL A 98 13.16 -5.44 4.35
C VAL A 98 13.64 -6.12 5.64
N LEU A 99 13.07 -5.71 6.76
CA LEU A 99 13.28 -6.34 8.07
C LEU A 99 12.24 -7.42 8.35
N GLU A 100 10.99 -7.16 7.98
CA GLU A 100 9.87 -8.05 8.27
C GLU A 100 8.82 -7.97 7.17
N TYR A 101 8.21 -9.11 6.86
CA TYR A 101 7.09 -9.22 5.94
C TYR A 101 6.02 -10.12 6.55
N GLY A 102 4.84 -9.55 6.79
CA GLY A 102 3.68 -10.25 7.29
C GLY A 102 2.58 -10.30 6.23
N SER A 103 2.28 -11.49 5.72
CA SER A 103 1.18 -11.68 4.75
C SER A 103 -0.15 -11.86 5.47
N PHE A 104 -1.18 -11.12 5.05
CA PHE A 104 -2.57 -11.37 5.42
C PHE A 104 -3.19 -12.50 4.59
N TYR A 105 -2.53 -12.91 3.50
CA TYR A 105 -2.91 -14.12 2.75
C TYR A 105 -2.60 -15.37 3.58
N LYS A 106 -3.60 -15.86 4.31
CA LYS A 106 -3.69 -17.29 4.63
C LYS A 106 -4.15 -18.03 3.38
N ASN A 107 -3.24 -18.48 2.52
CA ASN A 107 -3.48 -19.44 1.41
C ASN A 107 -4.96 -19.68 1.04
N LEU A 108 -5.61 -18.71 0.39
CA LEU A 108 -6.94 -18.88 -0.22
C LEU A 108 -6.81 -19.21 -1.72
N HIS A 109 -5.81 -20.01 -2.09
CA HIS A 109 -5.80 -20.74 -3.36
C HIS A 109 -6.90 -21.82 -3.45
N ARG A 110 -7.87 -21.84 -2.53
CA ARG A 110 -9.17 -22.45 -2.83
C ARG A 110 -10.00 -21.43 -3.59
N SER A 111 -9.95 -21.50 -4.91
CA SER A 111 -11.08 -21.10 -5.75
C SER A 111 -12.34 -21.59 -5.06
N LYS A 112 -13.18 -20.67 -4.58
CA LYS A 112 -14.45 -21.02 -3.96
C LYS A 112 -15.39 -21.42 -5.10
N VAL A 113 -15.46 -22.72 -5.37
CA VAL A 113 -16.50 -23.28 -6.23
C VAL A 113 -17.73 -23.48 -5.36
N ALA A 114 -18.77 -22.69 -5.59
CA ALA A 114 -20.09 -22.98 -5.04
C ALA A 114 -20.72 -24.05 -5.92
N VAL A 115 -20.85 -25.27 -5.42
CA VAL A 115 -21.66 -26.31 -6.08
C VAL A 115 -23.05 -26.23 -5.47
N TYR A 116 -24.02 -25.82 -6.28
CA TYR A 116 -25.43 -26.00 -5.94
C TYR A 116 -25.78 -27.47 -6.12
N THR A 117 -26.18 -28.14 -5.04
CA THR A 117 -26.75 -29.50 -5.07
C THR A 117 -28.19 -29.37 -4.63
N GLU A 118 -29.09 -29.65 -5.56
CA GLU A 118 -30.50 -29.89 -5.27
C GLU A 118 -30.67 -31.34 -4.81
N SER A 119 -31.41 -31.54 -3.72
CA SER A 119 -31.79 -32.86 -3.23
C SER A 119 -33.22 -33.13 -3.67
N LEU A 120 -33.44 -34.15 -4.49
CA LEU A 120 -34.77 -34.65 -4.87
C LEU A 120 -35.40 -35.47 -3.73
N LEU A 121 -35.24 -35.04 -2.49
CA LEU A 121 -35.97 -35.63 -1.37
C LEU A 121 -37.35 -34.99 -1.35
N SER A 122 -38.37 -35.81 -1.58
CA SER A 122 -39.76 -35.42 -1.36
C SER A 122 -39.90 -34.95 0.08
N LEU A 123 -40.38 -33.72 0.27
CA LEU A 123 -40.85 -33.29 1.58
C LEU A 123 -41.94 -34.28 2.01
N PRO A 124 -41.92 -34.79 3.26
CA PRO A 124 -42.99 -35.65 3.73
C PRO A 124 -44.30 -34.87 3.65
N GLY A 125 -45.12 -35.21 2.66
CA GLY A 125 -46.45 -34.65 2.48
C GLY A 125 -47.33 -35.03 3.65
N ASP A 126 -48.12 -34.07 4.09
CA ASP A 126 -49.12 -34.18 5.15
C ASP A 126 -49.84 -35.52 5.10
N ARG A 127 -49.68 -36.30 6.17
CA ARG A 127 -50.53 -37.47 6.42
C ARG A 127 -51.92 -36.93 6.74
N GLU A 128 -52.78 -36.78 5.73
CA GLU A 128 -54.21 -36.73 5.98
C GLU A 128 -54.62 -38.09 6.57
N GLN A 129 -55.10 -38.04 7.82
CA GLN A 129 -55.79 -39.16 8.45
C GLN A 129 -57.14 -39.34 7.75
N VAL A 130 -57.43 -40.56 7.30
CA VAL A 130 -58.80 -41.07 7.10
C VAL A 130 -58.90 -42.38 7.83
#